data_AF-A0A7J3D459-F1
#
_entry.id   AF-A0A7J3D459-F1
#
_cell.length_a   1.000
_cell.length_b   1.000
_cell.length_c   1.000
_cell.angle_alpha   90.00
_cell.angle_beta   90.00
_cell.angle_gamma   90.00
#
_symmetry.space_group_name_H-M   'P 1'
#
loop_
_entity.id
_entity.type
_entity.pdbx_description
1 polymer ?
#
loop_
_entity_poly.entity_id
_entity_poly.type
_entity_poly.pdbx_seq_one_letter_code
_entity_poly.pdbx_strand_id
1 'polypeptide(L)'
;GGNSGESELLSDAYKNSLKLAVTKGLKTISFPSISTGAYGFPIEKASKIALEAVKSFIESEDGLELVVCVLFSQSDFDTYIRVAKEIFSESTAL
;
A
#
# COMPACT_ATOMS: atom_id res chain seq x y z
N GLY A 1 -7.18 4.97 15.50
CA GLY A 1 -7.38 6.11 14.58
C GLY A 1 -8.27 5.71 13.40
N GLY A 2 -8.51 6.64 12.47
CA GLY A 2 -9.12 6.40 11.16
C GLY A 2 -10.47 7.06 10.89
N ASN A 3 -10.87 8.07 11.67
CA ASN A 3 -12.17 8.75 11.53
C ASN A 3 -12.03 10.27 11.35
N SER A 4 -10.83 10.79 11.11
CA SER A 4 -10.56 12.24 11.04
C SER A 4 -9.58 12.63 9.94
N GLY A 5 -9.76 12.11 8.72
CA GLY A 5 -8.91 12.43 7.55
C GLY A 5 -7.59 11.63 7.47
N GLU A 6 -7.35 10.78 8.47
CA GLU A 6 -6.12 9.96 8.56
C GLU A 6 -6.01 8.94 7.42
N SER A 7 -7.14 8.52 6.84
CA SER A 7 -7.18 7.59 5.71
C SER A 7 -6.63 8.22 4.43
N GLU A 8 -7.02 9.46 4.15
CA GLU A 8 -6.55 10.26 3.03
C GLU A 8 -5.06 10.55 3.18
N LEU A 9 -4.63 11.00 4.37
CA LEU A 9 -3.22 11.24 4.67
C LEU A 9 -2.36 9.98 4.49
N LEU A 10 -2.87 8.81 4.89
CA LEU A 10 -2.19 7.55 4.69
C LEU A 10 -2.09 7.18 3.21
N SER A 11 -3.18 7.35 2.44
CA SER A 11 -3.17 7.14 0.98
C SER A 11 -2.15 8.04 0.28
N ASP A 12 -2.12 9.32 0.65
CA ASP A 12 -1.20 10.31 0.12
C ASP A 12 0.26 9.98 0.47
N ALA A 13 0.54 9.43 1.65
CA ALA A 13 1.88 9.00 2.03
C ALA A 13 2.43 7.93 1.06
N TYR A 14 1.61 6.94 0.68
CA TYR A 14 2.00 5.94 -0.32
C TYR A 14 2.17 6.56 -1.71
N LYS A 15 1.16 7.29 -2.20
CA LYS A 15 1.15 7.86 -3.57
C LYS A 15 2.30 8.84 -3.79
N ASN A 16 2.56 9.73 -2.84
CA ASN A 16 3.65 10.70 -2.95
C ASN A 16 5.03 10.01 -2.92
N SER A 17 5.19 8.96 -2.12
CA SER A 17 6.43 8.18 -2.07
C SER A 17 6.69 7.44 -3.39
N LEU A 18 5.65 6.80 -3.95
CA LEU A 18 5.71 6.13 -5.26
C LEU A 18 6.06 7.11 -6.38
N LYS A 19 5.36 8.26 -6.43
CA LYS A 19 5.62 9.34 -7.40
C LYS A 19 7.06 9.85 -7.32
N LEU A 20 7.56 10.05 -6.09
CA LEU A 20 8.94 10.48 -5.89
C LEU A 20 9.94 9.43 -6.39
N ALA A 21 9.69 8.14 -6.14
CA ALA A 21 10.54 7.05 -6.63
C ALA A 21 10.63 7.05 -8.17
N VAL A 22 9.50 7.13 -8.86
CA VAL A 22 9.44 7.23 -10.34
C VAL A 22 10.18 8.47 -10.83
N THR A 23 9.94 9.64 -10.22
CA THR A 23 10.59 10.91 -10.59
C THR A 23 12.11 10.85 -10.42
N LYS A 24 12.62 10.01 -9.51
CA LYS A 24 14.05 9.79 -9.26
C LYS A 24 14.63 8.65 -10.10
N GLY A 25 13.85 8.02 -10.98
CA GLY A 25 14.27 6.89 -11.80
C GLY A 25 14.50 5.60 -11.01
N LEU A 26 13.97 5.48 -9.79
CA LEU A 26 14.03 4.26 -9.00
C LEU A 26 13.05 3.24 -9.55
N LYS A 27 13.47 1.97 -9.62
CA LYS A 27 12.66 0.86 -10.12
C LYS A 27 11.99 0.04 -9.04
N THR A 28 12.50 0.09 -7.82
CA THR A 28 12.01 -0.72 -6.71
C THR A 28 11.84 0.12 -5.46
N ILE A 29 10.78 -0.15 -4.68
CA ILE A 29 10.52 0.54 -3.42
C ILE A 29 9.92 -0.44 -2.40
N SER A 30 10.24 -0.23 -1.12
CA SER A 30 9.67 -1.01 -0.03
C SER A 30 8.97 -0.10 0.98
N PHE A 31 7.86 -0.58 1.55
CA PHE A 31 7.08 0.13 2.55
C PHE A 31 6.91 -0.73 3.80
N PRO A 32 7.06 -0.18 5.02
CA PRO A 32 6.54 -0.82 6.21
C PRO A 32 5.01 -0.72 6.23
N SER A 33 4.36 -1.35 7.22
CA SER A 33 2.96 -1.07 7.51
C SER A 33 2.81 0.31 8.19
N ILE A 34 2.66 1.36 7.38
CA ILE A 34 2.62 2.74 7.87
C ILE A 34 1.41 2.95 8.80
N SER A 35 1.63 3.65 9.92
CA SER A 35 0.64 4.04 10.93
C SER A 35 0.06 2.93 11.82
N THR A 36 0.45 1.67 11.67
CA THR A 36 -0.14 0.55 12.43
C THR A 36 0.56 0.21 13.75
N GLY A 37 1.75 0.78 13.97
CA GLY A 37 2.49 0.68 15.24
C GLY A 37 2.09 1.78 16.24
N ALA A 38 3.02 2.66 16.60
CA ALA A 38 2.81 3.69 17.62
C ALA A 38 1.61 4.63 17.37
N TYR A 39 1.17 4.79 16.12
CA TYR A 39 0.01 5.61 15.76
C TYR A 39 -1.35 4.87 15.85
N GLY A 40 -1.35 3.56 16.09
CA GLY A 40 -2.55 2.79 16.41
C GLY A 40 -3.65 2.84 15.33
N PHE A 41 -3.28 2.98 14.06
CA PHE A 41 -4.23 2.87 12.96
C PHE A 41 -4.60 1.41 12.73
N PRO A 42 -5.89 1.06 12.59
CA PRO A 42 -6.31 -0.34 12.43
C PRO A 42 -5.66 -1.02 11.22
N ILE A 43 -5.02 -2.17 11.43
CA ILE A 43 -4.23 -2.88 10.42
C ILE A 43 -5.04 -3.24 9.18
N GLU A 44 -6.29 -3.68 9.33
CA GLU A 44 -7.16 -4.03 8.21
C GLU A 44 -7.52 -2.82 7.34
N LYS A 45 -7.71 -1.65 7.97
CA LYS A 45 -7.96 -0.41 7.23
C LYS A 45 -6.68 0.08 6.56
N ALA A 46 -5.55 0.04 7.27
CA ALA A 46 -4.26 0.48 6.75
C ALA A 46 -3.80 -0.37 5.56
N SER A 47 -3.93 -1.70 5.64
CA SER A 47 -3.53 -2.61 4.57
C SER A 47 -4.36 -2.38 3.31
N LYS A 48 -5.67 -2.14 3.46
CA LYS A 48 -6.56 -1.81 2.33
C LYS A 48 -6.13 -0.51 1.66
N ILE A 49 -5.95 0.56 2.44
CA ILE A 49 -5.51 1.87 1.92
C ILE A 49 -4.15 1.75 1.21
N ALA A 50 -3.19 1.04 1.82
CA ALA A 50 -1.86 0.83 1.27
C ALA A 50 -1.92 0.13 -0.11
N LEU A 51 -2.64 -0.98 -0.17
CA LEU A 51 -2.71 -1.82 -1.38
C LEU A 51 -3.55 -1.16 -2.49
N GLU A 52 -4.63 -0.45 -2.16
CA GLU A 52 -5.39 0.35 -3.14
C GLU A 52 -4.57 1.52 -3.69
N ALA A 53 -3.80 2.21 -2.82
CA ALA A 53 -2.91 3.28 -3.25
C ALA A 53 -1.79 2.76 -4.17
N VAL A 54 -1.18 1.61 -3.84
CA VAL A 54 -0.17 0.97 -4.69
C VAL A 54 -0.78 0.53 -6.02
N LYS A 55 -1.91 -0.21 -5.99
CA LYS A 55 -2.59 -0.69 -7.21
C LYS A 55 -2.94 0.46 -8.14
N SER A 56 -3.66 1.46 -7.63
CA SER A 56 -4.07 2.61 -8.43
C SER A 56 -2.88 3.36 -9.03
N PHE A 57 -1.78 3.50 -8.29
CA PHE A 57 -0.57 4.14 -8.81
C PHE A 57 0.05 3.34 -9.95
N ILE A 58 0.32 2.04 -9.75
CA ILE A 58 1.00 1.20 -10.77
C ILE A 58 0.13 0.92 -12.01
N GLU A 59 -1.20 1.02 -11.89
CA GLU A 59 -2.11 0.95 -13.05
C GLU A 59 -2.12 2.26 -13.86
N SER A 60 -1.75 3.38 -13.23
CA SER A 60 -1.79 4.72 -13.86
C SER A 60 -0.45 5.22 -14.35
N GLU A 61 0.65 4.74 -13.77
CA GLU A 61 2.00 5.26 -13.98
C GLU A 61 2.97 4.09 -14.14
N ASP A 62 3.70 4.07 -15.26
CA ASP A 62 4.81 3.16 -15.47
C ASP A 62 6.07 3.64 -14.73
N GLY A 63 7.01 2.73 -14.51
CA GLY A 63 8.37 3.07 -14.07
C GLY A 63 8.86 2.34 -12.84
N LEU A 64 7.96 1.70 -12.09
CA LEU A 64 8.29 0.76 -11.02
C LEU A 64 8.16 -0.69 -11.52
N GLU A 65 9.14 -1.50 -11.16
CA GLU A 65 9.20 -2.94 -11.45
C GLU A 65 8.77 -3.78 -10.25
N LEU A 66 8.99 -3.26 -9.02
CA LEU A 66 8.67 -3.98 -7.78
C LEU A 66 8.31 -3.04 -6.63
N VAL A 67 7.18 -3.32 -5.98
CA VAL A 67 6.77 -2.72 -4.71
C VAL A 67 6.69 -3.82 -3.65
N VAL A 68 7.41 -3.67 -2.54
CA VAL A 68 7.46 -4.67 -1.45
C VAL A 68 6.82 -4.11 -0.18
N CYS A 69 5.84 -4.83 0.38
CA CYS A 69 5.36 -4.57 1.73
C CYS A 69 6.21 -5.37 2.74
N VAL A 70 6.99 -4.67 3.57
CA VAL A 70 7.86 -5.26 4.59
C VAL A 70 7.11 -5.27 5.92
N LEU A 71 6.56 -6.43 6.26
CA LEU A 71 5.66 -6.62 7.40
C LEU A 71 6.41 -7.26 8.57
N PHE A 72 6.16 -6.76 9.78
CA PHE A 72 6.95 -7.14 10.96
C PHE A 72 6.48 -8.46 11.56
N SER A 73 5.16 -8.68 11.63
CA SER A 73 4.57 -9.85 12.28
C SER A 73 3.84 -10.76 11.30
N GLN A 74 3.69 -12.03 11.68
CA GLN A 74 2.90 -13.00 10.91
C GLN A 74 1.43 -12.55 10.79
N SER A 75 0.85 -11.96 11.84
CA SER A 75 -0.53 -11.45 11.80
C SER A 75 -0.71 -10.29 10.81
N ASP A 76 0.28 -9.40 10.70
CA ASP A 76 0.24 -8.32 9.69
C ASP A 76 0.34 -8.93 8.30
N PHE A 77 1.23 -9.90 8.10
CA PHE A 77 1.39 -10.63 6.85
C PHE A 77 0.08 -11.30 6.42
N ASP A 78 -0.55 -12.08 7.30
CA ASP A 78 -1.80 -12.77 7.01
C ASP A 78 -2.92 -11.78 6.65
N THR A 79 -2.96 -10.63 7.34
CA THR A 79 -3.91 -9.55 7.04
C THR A 79 -3.68 -8.95 5.66
N TYR A 80 -2.44 -8.61 5.32
CA TYR A 80 -2.08 -8.08 4.00
C TYR A 80 -2.36 -9.10 2.89
N ILE A 81 -2.06 -10.38 3.08
CA ILE A 81 -2.36 -11.42 2.09
C ILE A 81 -3.86 -11.56 1.84
N ARG A 82 -4.68 -11.56 2.90
CA ARG A 82 -6.14 -11.62 2.73
C ARG A 82 -6.66 -10.41 1.95
N VAL A 83 -6.24 -9.20 2.33
CA VAL A 83 -6.67 -7.97 1.66
C VAL A 83 -6.13 -7.86 0.24
N ALA A 84 -4.91 -8.34 -0.02
CA ALA A 84 -4.35 -8.40 -1.36
C ALA A 84 -5.17 -9.32 -2.27
N LYS A 85 -5.62 -10.47 -1.78
CA LYS A 85 -6.52 -11.35 -2.55
C LYS A 85 -7.84 -10.66 -2.92
N GLU A 86 -8.36 -9.79 -2.05
CA GLU A 86 -9.59 -9.02 -2.33
C GLU A 86 -9.35 -7.91 -3.37
N ILE A 87 -8.19 -7.24 -3.35
CA ILE A 87 -7.87 -6.10 -4.21
C ILE A 87 -7.34 -6.52 -5.59
N PHE A 88 -6.55 -7.60 -5.63
CA PHE A 88 -5.84 -8.09 -6.81
C PHE A 88 -6.43 -9.39 -7.36
N SER A 89 -7.59 -9.85 -6.89
CA SER A 89 -8.29 -10.96 -7.55
C SER A 89 -8.51 -10.67 -9.03
N GLU A 90 -8.29 -11.67 -9.89
CA GLU A 90 -8.28 -11.54 -11.34
C GLU A 90 -9.53 -10.82 -11.90
N SER A 91 -9.30 -9.78 -12.68
CA SER A 91 -10.13 -9.54 -13.85
C SER A 91 -9.78 -10.62 -14.87
N THR A 92 -10.39 -11.79 -14.77
CA THR A 92 -10.37 -12.77 -15.87
C THR A 92 -11.20 -12.19 -17.00
N ALA A 93 -10.57 -11.38 -17.85
CA ALA A 93 -11.13 -10.90 -19.10
C ALA A 93 -10.04 -11.00 -20.18
N LEU A 94 -9.93 -12.20 -20.74
CA LEU A 94 -9.56 -12.43 -22.14
C LEU A 94 -10.76 -13.08 -22.81
#